data_AF-A0A6J7TZ42-F1
#
_entry.id   AF-A0A6J7TZ42-F1
#
_cell.length_a   1.000
_cell.length_b   1.000
_cell.length_c   1.000
_cell.angle_alpha   90.00
_cell.angle_beta   90.00
_cell.angle_gamma   90.00
#
_symmetry.space_group_name_H-M   'P 1'
#
loop_
_entity.id
_entity.type
_entity.pdbx_description
1 polymer ?
#
loop_
_entity_poly.entity_id
_entity_poly.type
_entity_poly.pdbx_seq_one_letter_code
_entity_poly.pdbx_strand_id
1 'polypeptide(L)'
;MISASGPADAIGVSALAAVARASAQAYGAATEAAGLAVQVLAEDAASRMTVAGQNDVLDLTVDVDGTELLLTLHDRGEPISGPSARLLVLVDHGFLTAADGHIEEGRNASVVRLALPSHGRMVSNEGVEVLDEEAALSSAPVTIRRLEPGDAPALARCIYRCYGWSYPMVNLYFPDRVAAALESGKRIGEVAVDPDGEVAAHWGAVYVADGVVETGGTVTDPRFRRRGIANELGERLLQRLIDDGVRGRMREPVLTHSATQGIALREGAHLAGVYLNAVVPIQQVGITDGMLENRASFTVMYGPLVPMEPATLWVPPPYEALVRSIVTPTDWPREFGSARAAQSCPDASVVGSSYDAFNRVGIIEVFTVGDNLTDAVDDTVTQLRAGGADVIRVHLPVNQPALASLGAGLPALGLSFAGLLPDFGTFGDALILQWLRDPDVDTSIFVYASDHVRDVAEAIVAQARQVGEDGNMLRRRQARRQRLFAALPTA
;
A
#
# COMPACT_ATOMS: atom_id res chain seq x y z
N MET A 1 -7.69 23.47 4.31
CA MET A 1 -6.77 23.55 5.45
C MET A 1 -7.25 24.50 6.55
N ILE A 2 -7.55 23.92 7.73
CA ILE A 2 -7.82 24.61 8.99
C ILE A 2 -6.71 24.19 9.96
N SER A 3 -6.17 25.12 10.75
CA SER A 3 -5.13 24.81 11.73
C SER A 3 -5.52 25.36 13.10
N ALA A 4 -5.19 24.61 14.15
CA ALA A 4 -5.39 25.00 15.54
C ALA A 4 -4.27 24.47 16.42
N SER A 5 -3.89 25.24 17.44
CA SER A 5 -2.89 24.85 18.42
C SER A 5 -3.51 24.89 19.81
N GLY A 6 -3.14 23.95 20.66
CA GLY A 6 -3.60 23.89 22.04
C GLY A 6 -2.50 23.37 22.98
N PRO A 7 -2.57 23.71 24.28
CA PRO A 7 -1.68 23.09 25.26
C PRO A 7 -1.94 21.57 25.35
N ALA A 8 -0.93 20.79 25.70
CA ALA A 8 -1.06 19.35 25.96
C ALA A 8 -1.68 19.04 27.34
N ASP A 9 -2.73 19.79 27.71
CA ASP A 9 -3.53 19.60 28.92
C ASP A 9 -4.99 19.24 28.57
N ALA A 10 -5.81 18.94 29.59
CA ALA A 10 -7.19 18.54 29.39
C ALA A 10 -8.05 19.59 28.65
N ILE A 11 -7.74 20.88 28.79
CA ILE A 11 -8.47 21.97 28.12
C ILE A 11 -8.06 22.03 26.66
N GLY A 12 -6.75 21.99 26.37
CA GLY A 12 -6.25 22.00 25.00
C GLY A 12 -6.67 20.77 24.19
N VAL A 13 -6.62 19.57 24.79
CA VAL A 13 -7.16 18.34 24.20
C VAL A 13 -8.64 18.52 23.83
N SER A 14 -9.46 19.02 24.77
CA SER A 14 -10.89 19.24 24.55
C SER A 14 -11.16 20.29 23.45
N ALA A 15 -10.35 21.36 23.42
CA ALA A 15 -10.44 22.42 22.43
C ALA A 15 -10.09 21.92 21.02
N LEU A 16 -9.01 21.16 20.87
CA LEU A 16 -8.62 20.55 19.59
C LEU A 16 -9.68 19.54 19.11
N ALA A 17 -10.22 18.72 20.01
CA ALA A 17 -11.32 17.83 19.67
C ALA A 17 -12.59 18.60 19.23
N ALA A 18 -12.87 19.76 19.81
CA ALA A 18 -13.97 20.63 19.38
C ALA A 18 -13.70 21.25 17.99
N VAL A 19 -12.47 21.67 17.70
CA VAL A 19 -12.06 22.14 16.37
C VAL A 19 -12.24 21.03 15.33
N ALA A 20 -11.83 19.79 15.66
CA ALA A 20 -12.00 18.63 14.80
C ALA A 20 -13.49 18.37 14.50
N ARG A 21 -14.36 18.43 15.51
CA ARG A 21 -15.82 18.30 15.33
C ARG A 21 -16.37 19.39 14.41
N ALA A 22 -16.04 20.65 14.66
CA ALA A 22 -16.52 21.77 13.86
C ALA A 22 -16.04 21.68 12.40
N SER A 23 -14.78 21.27 12.20
CA SER A 23 -14.20 21.07 10.86
C SER A 23 -14.86 19.90 10.14
N ALA A 24 -15.04 18.77 10.83
CA ALA A 24 -15.75 17.61 10.28
C ALA A 24 -17.18 17.97 9.89
N GLN A 25 -17.89 18.74 10.70
CA GLN A 25 -19.22 19.24 10.36
C GLN A 25 -19.19 20.14 9.10
N ALA A 26 -18.20 21.04 8.98
CA ALA A 26 -18.06 21.92 7.83
C ALA A 26 -17.77 21.16 6.52
N TYR A 27 -16.99 20.08 6.60
CA TYR A 27 -16.66 19.23 5.44
C TYR A 27 -17.65 18.06 5.25
N GLY A 28 -18.64 17.89 6.12
CA GLY A 28 -19.62 16.81 6.04
C GLY A 28 -19.13 15.43 6.49
N ALA A 29 -17.98 15.36 7.18
CA ALA A 29 -17.44 14.13 7.76
C ALA A 29 -18.15 13.72 9.06
N ALA A 30 -17.85 12.51 9.56
CA ALA A 30 -18.39 12.00 10.82
C ALA A 30 -17.87 12.81 12.02
N THR A 31 -18.71 13.70 12.55
CA THR A 31 -18.33 14.68 13.58
C THR A 31 -17.83 14.04 14.87
N GLU A 32 -18.55 13.08 15.44
CA GLU A 32 -18.13 12.42 16.68
C GLU A 32 -16.90 11.55 16.50
N ALA A 33 -16.74 10.89 15.34
CA ALA A 33 -15.54 10.13 15.03
C ALA A 33 -14.30 11.04 14.97
N ALA A 34 -14.41 12.21 14.34
CA ALA A 34 -13.32 13.19 14.28
C ALA A 34 -12.95 13.72 15.68
N GLY A 35 -13.95 14.06 16.49
CA GLY A 35 -13.74 14.52 17.86
C GLY A 35 -13.07 13.45 18.74
N LEU A 36 -13.55 12.21 18.68
CA LEU A 36 -12.98 11.08 19.40
C LEU A 36 -11.54 10.80 18.95
N ALA A 37 -11.28 10.80 17.64
CA ALA A 37 -9.96 10.51 17.11
C ALA A 37 -8.93 11.56 17.55
N VAL A 38 -9.26 12.85 17.48
CA VAL A 38 -8.36 13.92 17.96
C VAL A 38 -8.18 13.88 19.47
N GLN A 39 -9.22 13.51 20.22
CA GLN A 39 -9.06 13.30 21.66
C GLN A 39 -8.05 12.18 21.96
N VAL A 40 -8.16 11.03 21.28
CA VAL A 40 -7.19 9.91 21.43
C VAL A 40 -5.78 10.34 21.01
N LEU A 41 -5.64 10.99 19.85
CA LEU A 41 -4.36 11.51 19.35
C LEU A 41 -3.69 12.44 20.37
N ALA A 42 -4.44 13.40 20.90
CA ALA A 42 -3.93 14.44 21.78
C ALA A 42 -3.61 13.89 23.18
N GLU A 43 -4.42 12.96 23.70
CA GLU A 43 -4.11 12.25 24.96
C GLU A 43 -2.84 11.41 24.82
N ASP A 44 -2.69 10.69 23.70
CA ASP A 44 -1.49 9.88 23.47
C ASP A 44 -0.25 10.77 23.31
N ALA A 45 -0.35 11.89 22.59
CA ALA A 45 0.73 12.87 22.47
C ALA A 45 1.10 13.49 23.82
N ALA A 46 0.12 13.91 24.61
CA ALA A 46 0.35 14.46 25.95
C ALA A 46 1.05 13.46 26.87
N SER A 47 0.71 12.16 26.77
CA SER A 47 1.35 11.11 27.59
C SER A 47 2.85 10.94 27.30
N ARG A 48 3.30 11.31 26.10
CA ARG A 48 4.71 11.26 25.66
C ARG A 48 5.49 12.53 26.00
N MET A 49 4.83 13.59 26.46
CA MET A 49 5.46 14.85 26.87
C MET A 49 5.80 14.79 28.37
N THR A 50 6.81 13.98 28.72
CA THR A 50 7.15 13.66 30.12
C THR A 50 8.13 14.66 30.77
N VAL A 51 8.70 15.59 30.01
CA VAL A 51 9.64 16.61 30.50
C VAL A 51 8.96 17.98 30.63
N ALA A 52 8.68 18.39 31.86
CA ALA A 52 8.04 19.68 32.15
C ALA A 52 8.94 20.86 31.72
N GLY A 53 8.53 21.61 30.69
CA GLY A 53 9.17 22.86 30.30
C GLY A 53 9.03 23.23 28.82
N GLN A 54 8.20 24.25 28.55
CA GLN A 54 8.16 25.10 27.35
C GLN A 54 7.80 24.50 25.97
N ASN A 55 7.46 23.22 25.82
CA ASN A 55 7.10 22.65 24.50
C ASN A 55 5.84 21.77 24.49
N ASP A 56 4.90 22.00 25.40
CA ASP A 56 3.64 21.23 25.52
C ASP A 56 2.56 21.79 24.60
N VAL A 57 2.87 22.00 23.32
CA VAL A 57 1.92 22.47 22.31
C VAL A 57 1.63 21.36 21.32
N LEU A 58 0.34 21.11 21.12
CA LEU A 58 -0.19 20.21 20.11
C LEU A 58 -0.70 21.06 18.95
N ASP A 59 -0.25 20.77 17.73
CA ASP A 59 -0.71 21.44 16.51
C ASP A 59 -1.57 20.49 15.69
N LEU A 60 -2.86 20.80 15.58
CA LEU A 60 -3.79 20.10 14.71
C LEU A 60 -3.92 20.82 13.38
N THR A 61 -3.72 20.09 12.30
CA THR A 61 -4.11 20.50 10.95
C THR A 61 -5.25 19.61 10.46
N VAL A 62 -6.28 20.24 9.91
CA VAL A 62 -7.40 19.57 9.27
C VAL A 62 -7.39 19.93 7.79
N ASP A 63 -7.34 18.92 6.94
CA ASP A 63 -7.36 19.11 5.50
C ASP A 63 -8.22 18.08 4.78
N VAL A 64 -8.49 18.32 3.51
CA VAL A 64 -9.19 17.36 2.65
C VAL A 64 -8.20 16.83 1.64
N ASP A 65 -7.98 15.52 1.67
CA ASP A 65 -7.19 14.82 0.65
C ASP A 65 -8.10 13.91 -0.18
N GLY A 66 -8.49 14.40 -1.35
CA GLY A 66 -9.38 13.69 -2.27
C GLY A 66 -10.74 13.40 -1.62
N THR A 67 -10.93 12.16 -1.16
CA THR A 67 -12.21 11.64 -0.67
C THR A 67 -12.27 11.54 0.84
N GLU A 68 -11.26 12.04 1.54
CA GLU A 68 -11.08 11.86 2.98
C GLU A 68 -10.77 13.20 3.67
N LEU A 69 -11.22 13.31 4.91
CA LEU A 69 -10.77 14.34 5.84
C LEU A 69 -9.53 13.80 6.57
N LEU A 70 -8.42 14.53 6.45
CA LEU A 70 -7.18 14.25 7.18
C LEU A 70 -7.13 15.11 8.43
N LEU A 71 -6.89 14.47 9.57
CA LEU A 71 -6.60 15.13 10.84
C LEU A 71 -5.17 14.76 11.22
N THR A 72 -4.26 15.74 11.11
CA THR A 72 -2.84 15.58 11.43
C THR A 72 -2.54 16.29 12.73
N LEU A 73 -2.13 15.56 13.75
CA LEU A 73 -1.65 16.11 15.01
C LEU A 73 -0.13 16.05 15.06
N HIS A 74 0.50 17.20 15.27
CA HIS A 74 1.94 17.30 15.48
C HIS A 74 2.30 17.58 16.94
N ASP A 75 3.31 16.87 17.44
CA ASP A 75 3.78 16.99 18.83
C ASP A 75 5.32 16.88 18.94
N ARG A 76 5.86 17.21 20.11
CA ARG A 76 7.30 17.14 20.45
C ARG A 76 7.59 16.15 21.59
N GLY A 77 6.67 15.23 21.86
CA GLY A 77 6.88 14.17 22.83
C GLY A 77 7.90 13.15 22.34
N GLU A 78 8.05 12.06 23.09
CA GLU A 78 8.87 10.91 22.69
C GLU A 78 8.57 10.47 21.23
N PRO A 79 9.59 10.17 20.42
CA PRO A 79 9.43 9.81 19.01
C PRO A 79 8.49 8.62 18.77
N ILE A 80 7.71 8.68 17.68
CA ILE A 80 6.81 7.59 17.27
C ILE A 80 7.27 6.95 15.94
N SER A 81 6.88 5.68 15.74
CA SER A 81 7.09 4.94 14.49
C SER A 81 5.79 4.58 13.76
N GLY A 82 4.63 4.92 14.33
CA GLY A 82 3.35 4.45 13.85
C GLY A 82 2.14 4.92 14.65
N PRO A 83 0.92 4.63 14.15
CA PRO A 83 -0.33 5.01 14.79
C PRO A 83 -0.56 4.23 16.09
N SER A 84 -0.96 4.90 17.17
CA SER A 84 -1.14 4.22 18.46
C SER A 84 -2.12 3.06 18.40
N ALA A 85 -1.94 2.06 19.29
CA ALA A 85 -2.84 0.92 19.37
C ALA A 85 -4.31 1.32 19.61
N ARG A 86 -4.54 2.47 20.29
CA ARG A 86 -5.89 3.01 20.51
C ARG A 86 -6.54 3.48 19.21
N LEU A 87 -5.78 4.07 18.29
CA LEU A 87 -6.27 4.46 16.97
C LEU A 87 -6.57 3.25 16.09
N LEU A 88 -5.74 2.21 16.17
CA LEU A 88 -5.96 0.98 15.40
C LEU A 88 -7.29 0.30 15.76
N VAL A 89 -7.75 0.41 17.01
CA VAL A 89 -9.09 -0.02 17.42
C VAL A 89 -10.20 0.80 16.73
N LEU A 90 -10.02 2.11 16.57
CA LEU A 90 -10.98 2.96 15.86
C LEU A 90 -11.03 2.62 14.37
N VAL A 91 -9.88 2.28 13.78
CA VAL A 91 -9.77 1.81 12.39
C VAL A 91 -10.48 0.47 12.22
N ASP A 92 -10.26 -0.51 13.11
CA ASP A 92 -10.89 -1.84 13.06
C ASP A 92 -12.43 -1.78 13.21
N HIS A 93 -12.94 -0.82 13.98
CA HIS A 93 -14.37 -0.58 14.12
C HIS A 93 -14.98 0.33 13.03
N GLY A 94 -14.17 0.79 12.06
CA GLY A 94 -14.63 1.58 10.92
C GLY A 94 -14.96 3.05 11.24
N PHE A 95 -14.52 3.57 12.38
CA PHE A 95 -14.60 5.02 12.68
C PHE A 95 -13.58 5.83 11.86
N LEU A 96 -12.46 5.20 11.53
CA LEU A 96 -11.37 5.74 10.72
C LEU A 96 -11.13 4.81 9.53
N THR A 97 -10.77 5.38 8.38
CA THR A 97 -10.39 4.59 7.19
C THR A 97 -8.94 4.16 7.21
N ALA A 98 -8.07 4.99 7.81
CA ALA A 98 -6.66 4.71 8.00
C ALA A 98 -6.12 5.51 9.19
N ALA A 99 -4.99 5.06 9.72
CA ALA A 99 -4.17 5.80 10.66
C ALA A 99 -2.70 5.62 10.29
N ASP A 100 -1.94 6.72 10.36
CA ASP A 100 -0.53 6.80 10.03
C ASP A 100 0.23 7.45 11.19
N GLY A 101 1.50 7.09 11.37
CA GLY A 101 2.38 7.73 12.35
C GLY A 101 3.83 7.71 11.89
N HIS A 102 4.50 8.85 11.98
CA HIS A 102 5.89 9.02 11.55
C HIS A 102 6.51 10.26 12.20
N ILE A 103 7.80 10.47 11.95
CA ILE A 103 8.52 11.69 12.30
C ILE A 103 8.71 12.51 11.02
N GLU A 104 8.31 13.78 11.05
CA GLU A 104 8.51 14.74 9.97
C GLU A 104 9.05 16.05 10.58
N GLU A 105 10.10 16.60 9.96
CA GLU A 105 10.72 17.88 10.40
C GLU A 105 11.08 17.95 11.90
N GLY A 106 11.48 16.82 12.50
CA GLY A 106 11.85 16.73 13.92
C GLY A 106 10.65 16.76 14.88
N ARG A 107 9.44 16.51 14.39
CA ARG A 107 8.21 16.39 15.17
C ARG A 107 7.53 15.06 14.90
N ASN A 108 6.77 14.58 15.87
CA ASN A 108 5.84 13.48 15.62
C ASN A 108 4.70 14.00 14.75
N ALA A 109 4.29 13.23 13.77
CA ALA A 109 3.09 13.44 12.96
C ALA A 109 2.20 12.21 13.09
N SER A 110 1.07 12.37 13.77
CA SER A 110 0.02 11.34 13.86
C SER A 110 -1.15 11.74 12.99
N VAL A 111 -1.46 10.93 11.98
CA VAL A 111 -2.50 11.24 10.99
C VAL A 111 -3.62 10.22 11.11
N VAL A 112 -4.86 10.69 11.09
CA VAL A 112 -6.04 9.85 10.94
C VAL A 112 -6.88 10.32 9.77
N ARG A 113 -7.52 9.38 9.09
CA ARG A 113 -8.35 9.65 7.92
C ARG A 113 -9.79 9.25 8.19
N LEU A 114 -10.71 10.10 7.74
CA LEU A 114 -12.14 9.84 7.80
C LEU A 114 -12.72 9.93 6.40
N ALA A 115 -13.52 8.94 6.01
CA ALA A 115 -14.25 9.01 4.76
C ALA A 115 -15.18 10.24 4.74
N LEU A 116 -15.17 10.98 3.62
CA LEU A 116 -16.16 12.02 3.35
C LEU A 116 -17.40 11.37 2.70
N PRO A 117 -18.57 11.39 3.36
CA PRO A 117 -19.81 10.82 2.81
C PRO A 117 -20.23 11.39 1.46
N SER A 118 -19.81 12.61 1.12
CA SER A 118 -19.99 13.21 -0.21
C SER A 118 -19.36 12.38 -1.33
N HIS A 119 -18.37 11.54 -1.04
CA HIS A 119 -17.73 10.62 -1.99
C HIS A 119 -18.16 9.16 -1.79
N GLY A 120 -19.29 8.94 -1.10
CA GLY A 120 -19.90 7.64 -0.88
C GLY A 120 -21.05 7.33 -1.84
N ARG A 121 -21.33 8.20 -2.84
CA ARG A 121 -22.44 7.98 -3.77
C ARG A 121 -22.12 6.86 -4.74
N MET A 122 -23.06 5.92 -4.84
CA MET A 122 -23.06 4.87 -5.85
C MET A 122 -24.08 5.21 -6.92
N VAL A 123 -23.80 4.82 -8.16
CA VAL A 123 -24.80 4.94 -9.24
C VAL A 123 -25.91 3.91 -8.99
N SER A 124 -27.16 4.27 -9.28
CA SER A 124 -28.22 3.27 -9.33
C SER A 124 -27.91 2.26 -10.43
N ASN A 125 -27.88 0.98 -10.06
CA ASN A 125 -27.73 -0.12 -10.99
C ASN A 125 -29.08 -0.77 -11.32
N GLU A 126 -30.19 -0.10 -11.01
CA GLU A 126 -31.53 -0.57 -11.37
C GLU A 126 -31.65 -0.70 -12.90
N GLY A 127 -32.01 -1.90 -13.35
CA GLY A 127 -32.08 -2.22 -14.78
C GLY A 127 -30.72 -2.46 -15.46
N VAL A 128 -29.60 -2.44 -14.73
CA VAL A 128 -28.29 -2.84 -15.26
C VAL A 128 -28.09 -4.33 -15.00
N GLU A 129 -28.10 -5.12 -16.07
CA GLU A 129 -27.80 -6.56 -16.01
C GLU A 129 -26.28 -6.80 -15.93
N VAL A 130 -25.87 -7.76 -15.11
CA VAL A 130 -24.48 -8.25 -15.14
C VAL A 130 -24.37 -9.19 -16.34
N LEU A 131 -23.51 -8.83 -17.29
CA LEU A 131 -23.34 -9.56 -18.53
C LEU A 131 -22.31 -10.67 -18.38
N ASP A 132 -22.64 -11.84 -18.91
CA ASP A 132 -21.71 -12.95 -19.04
C ASP A 132 -20.73 -12.74 -20.22
N GLU A 133 -19.74 -13.64 -20.34
CA GLU A 133 -18.76 -13.58 -21.42
C GLU A 133 -19.32 -13.87 -22.82
N GLU A 134 -20.52 -14.47 -22.91
CA GLU A 134 -21.18 -14.86 -24.14
C GLU A 134 -22.18 -13.81 -24.66
N ALA A 135 -22.28 -12.66 -23.98
CA ALA A 135 -23.12 -11.56 -24.39
C ALA A 135 -22.93 -11.19 -25.88
N ALA A 136 -24.04 -10.91 -26.56
CA ALA A 136 -24.04 -10.61 -27.98
C ALA A 136 -23.12 -9.42 -28.29
N LEU A 137 -22.19 -9.62 -29.22
CA LEU A 137 -21.21 -8.61 -29.60
C LEU A 137 -21.88 -7.42 -30.28
N SER A 138 -21.55 -6.21 -29.82
CA SER A 138 -21.96 -4.93 -30.39
C SER A 138 -21.00 -4.49 -31.50
N SER A 139 -21.58 -4.08 -32.63
CA SER A 139 -20.88 -3.45 -33.75
C SER A 139 -20.82 -1.92 -33.64
N ALA A 140 -21.37 -1.33 -32.57
CA ALA A 140 -21.38 0.12 -32.38
C ALA A 140 -19.94 0.68 -32.44
N PRO A 141 -19.69 1.79 -33.15
CA PRO A 141 -18.37 2.41 -33.15
C PRO A 141 -18.03 2.90 -31.75
N VAL A 142 -16.75 2.97 -31.41
CA VAL A 142 -16.28 3.54 -30.14
C VAL A 142 -15.30 4.66 -30.42
N THR A 143 -15.33 5.69 -29.57
CA THR A 143 -14.34 6.77 -29.56
C THR A 143 -13.39 6.54 -28.38
N ILE A 144 -12.10 6.43 -28.66
CA ILE A 144 -11.07 6.27 -27.63
C ILE A 144 -10.47 7.63 -27.29
N ARG A 145 -10.44 7.96 -25.99
CA ARG A 145 -9.93 9.24 -25.47
C ARG A 145 -9.49 9.11 -24.01
N ARG A 146 -8.93 10.19 -23.47
CA ARG A 146 -8.64 10.32 -22.03
C ARG A 146 -9.92 10.16 -21.22
N LEU A 147 -9.80 9.48 -20.07
CA LEU A 147 -10.83 9.44 -19.03
C LEU A 147 -10.96 10.83 -18.40
N GLU A 148 -12.18 11.33 -18.30
CA GLU A 148 -12.51 12.60 -17.67
C GLU A 148 -13.41 12.38 -16.43
N PRO A 149 -13.45 13.31 -15.46
CA PRO A 149 -14.33 13.19 -14.28
C PRO A 149 -15.80 12.94 -14.64
N GLY A 150 -16.28 13.50 -15.75
CA GLY A 150 -17.65 13.31 -16.24
C GLY A 150 -17.99 11.87 -16.67
N ASP A 151 -16.98 11.05 -16.98
CA ASP A 151 -17.17 9.64 -17.38
C ASP A 151 -17.38 8.72 -16.18
N ALA A 152 -17.06 9.18 -14.97
CA ALA A 152 -17.03 8.34 -13.77
C ALA A 152 -18.34 7.57 -13.51
N PRO A 153 -19.56 8.14 -13.72
CA PRO A 153 -20.79 7.38 -13.60
C PRO A 153 -20.94 6.25 -14.63
N ALA A 154 -20.53 6.48 -15.88
CA ALA A 154 -20.59 5.48 -16.94
C ALA A 154 -19.55 4.37 -16.71
N LEU A 155 -18.36 4.73 -16.21
CA LEU A 155 -17.35 3.76 -15.80
C LEU A 155 -17.86 2.88 -14.65
N ALA A 156 -18.45 3.46 -13.60
CA ALA A 156 -19.00 2.68 -12.47
C ALA A 156 -20.09 1.69 -12.93
N ARG A 157 -20.98 2.10 -13.85
CA ARG A 157 -21.96 1.19 -14.46
C ARG A 157 -21.29 0.10 -15.29
N CYS A 158 -20.25 0.42 -16.07
CA CYS A 158 -19.50 -0.56 -16.85
C CYS A 158 -18.85 -1.62 -15.94
N ILE A 159 -18.21 -1.20 -14.84
CA ILE A 159 -17.64 -2.10 -13.85
C ILE A 159 -18.72 -3.02 -13.26
N TYR A 160 -19.85 -2.48 -12.83
CA TYR A 160 -20.96 -3.29 -12.32
C TYR A 160 -21.51 -4.27 -13.37
N ARG A 161 -21.68 -3.82 -14.61
CA ARG A 161 -22.14 -4.66 -15.72
C ARG A 161 -21.20 -5.83 -16.00
N CYS A 162 -19.90 -5.66 -15.81
CA CYS A 162 -18.90 -6.70 -16.06
C CYS A 162 -18.71 -7.64 -14.86
N TYR A 163 -18.87 -7.14 -13.64
CA TYR A 163 -18.38 -7.82 -12.43
C TYR A 163 -19.42 -7.91 -11.31
N GLY A 164 -20.61 -7.35 -11.45
CA GLY A 164 -21.53 -7.16 -10.31
C GLY A 164 -20.84 -6.38 -9.20
N TRP A 165 -20.84 -6.91 -7.96
CA TRP A 165 -20.14 -6.33 -6.80
C TRP A 165 -18.76 -6.93 -6.52
N SER A 166 -18.25 -7.71 -7.46
CA SER A 166 -17.08 -8.55 -7.23
C SER A 166 -15.74 -7.93 -7.62
N TYR A 167 -15.76 -6.73 -8.23
CA TYR A 167 -14.54 -6.09 -8.70
C TYR A 167 -13.66 -5.66 -7.51
N PRO A 168 -12.37 -6.05 -7.49
CA PRO A 168 -11.51 -5.84 -6.32
C PRO A 168 -11.20 -4.35 -6.06
N MET A 169 -11.21 -3.51 -7.10
CA MET A 169 -10.98 -2.07 -6.96
C MET A 169 -12.29 -1.35 -6.61
N VAL A 170 -12.72 -1.50 -5.36
CA VAL A 170 -14.00 -0.99 -4.83
C VAL A 170 -14.23 0.49 -5.15
N ASN A 171 -13.17 1.31 -5.17
CA ASN A 171 -13.26 2.73 -5.48
C ASN A 171 -13.85 3.05 -6.87
N LEU A 172 -13.80 2.12 -7.84
CA LEU A 172 -14.39 2.34 -9.17
C LEU A 172 -15.93 2.27 -9.18
N TYR A 173 -16.57 1.76 -8.12
CA TYR A 173 -18.03 1.82 -7.98
C TYR A 173 -18.56 3.18 -7.52
N PHE A 174 -17.66 4.09 -7.11
CA PHE A 174 -18.01 5.40 -6.57
C PHE A 174 -17.52 6.49 -7.53
N PRO A 175 -18.41 7.05 -8.37
CA PRO A 175 -18.01 8.05 -9.37
C PRO A 175 -17.29 9.25 -8.76
N ASP A 176 -17.74 9.69 -7.60
CA ASP A 176 -17.18 10.85 -6.90
C ASP A 176 -15.75 10.58 -6.38
N ARG A 177 -15.36 9.31 -6.18
CA ARG A 177 -13.98 8.92 -5.86
C ARG A 177 -13.10 8.88 -7.10
N VAL A 178 -13.64 8.36 -8.20
CA VAL A 178 -12.94 8.34 -9.50
C VAL A 178 -12.67 9.77 -9.97
N ALA A 179 -13.68 10.65 -9.92
CA ALA A 179 -13.56 12.06 -10.26
C ALA A 179 -12.49 12.76 -9.40
N ALA A 180 -12.55 12.62 -8.07
CA ALA A 180 -11.56 13.21 -7.17
C ALA A 180 -10.13 12.71 -7.43
N ALA A 181 -9.96 11.42 -7.76
CA ALA A 181 -8.66 10.85 -8.09
C ALA A 181 -8.11 11.39 -9.42
N LEU A 182 -8.97 11.68 -10.40
CA LEU A 182 -8.57 12.30 -11.67
C LEU A 182 -8.20 13.77 -11.46
N GLU A 183 -9.00 14.52 -10.71
CA GLU A 183 -8.80 15.95 -10.45
C GLU A 183 -7.51 16.20 -9.64
N SER A 184 -7.22 15.34 -8.67
CA SER A 184 -5.98 15.40 -7.88
C SER A 184 -4.74 14.87 -8.62
N GLY A 185 -4.90 14.31 -9.82
CA GLY A 185 -3.81 13.67 -10.57
C GLY A 185 -3.35 12.32 -10.00
N LYS A 186 -3.97 11.82 -8.92
CA LYS A 186 -3.68 10.50 -8.34
C LYS A 186 -4.00 9.35 -9.30
N ARG A 187 -4.91 9.57 -10.26
CA ARG A 187 -5.30 8.62 -11.29
C ARG A 187 -5.12 9.21 -12.68
N ILE A 188 -4.66 8.36 -13.59
CA ILE A 188 -4.62 8.58 -15.04
C ILE A 188 -5.46 7.47 -15.70
N GLY A 189 -6.10 7.74 -16.84
CA GLY A 189 -6.82 6.69 -17.55
C GLY A 189 -7.23 7.07 -18.97
N GLU A 190 -7.51 6.03 -19.74
CA GLU A 190 -8.11 6.10 -21.08
C GLU A 190 -9.45 5.33 -21.07
N VAL A 191 -10.39 5.74 -21.91
CA VAL A 191 -11.70 5.10 -22.08
C VAL A 191 -12.06 4.94 -23.55
N ALA A 192 -12.81 3.90 -23.85
CA ALA A 192 -13.56 3.75 -25.09
C ALA A 192 -15.04 3.99 -24.79
N VAL A 193 -15.65 4.93 -25.49
CA VAL A 193 -17.05 5.34 -25.27
C VAL A 193 -17.85 5.13 -26.55
N ASP A 194 -19.04 4.56 -26.44
CA ASP A 194 -19.96 4.36 -27.56
C ASP A 194 -20.77 5.64 -27.89
N PRO A 195 -21.60 5.67 -28.95
CA PRO A 195 -22.36 6.86 -29.33
C PRO A 195 -23.42 7.29 -28.30
N ASP A 196 -23.81 6.40 -27.39
CA ASP A 196 -24.78 6.68 -26.33
C ASP A 196 -24.09 7.25 -25.07
N GLY A 197 -22.76 7.37 -25.08
CA GLY A 197 -21.98 7.87 -23.95
C GLY A 197 -21.67 6.79 -22.92
N GLU A 198 -21.92 5.51 -23.22
CA GLU A 198 -21.61 4.41 -22.32
C GLU A 198 -20.15 3.96 -22.49
N VAL A 199 -19.51 3.60 -21.37
CA VAL A 199 -18.14 3.09 -21.39
C VAL A 199 -18.15 1.65 -21.89
N ALA A 200 -17.50 1.44 -23.04
CA ALA A 200 -17.26 0.13 -23.63
C ALA A 200 -16.01 -0.54 -23.06
N ALA A 201 -14.98 0.23 -22.72
CA ALA A 201 -13.76 -0.26 -22.09
C ALA A 201 -13.00 0.86 -21.38
N HIS A 202 -12.17 0.49 -20.42
CA HIS A 202 -11.30 1.41 -19.66
C HIS A 202 -9.97 0.74 -19.31
N TRP A 203 -8.91 1.54 -19.27
CA TRP A 203 -7.63 1.18 -18.64
C TRP A 203 -7.11 2.37 -17.83
N GLY A 204 -6.70 2.13 -16.58
CA GLY A 204 -6.22 3.17 -15.68
C GLY A 204 -4.80 2.93 -15.14
N ALA A 205 -4.27 3.98 -14.53
CA ALA A 205 -3.06 3.97 -13.72
C ALA A 205 -3.27 4.79 -12.45
N VAL A 206 -2.68 4.38 -11.33
CA VAL A 206 -2.73 5.08 -10.04
C VAL A 206 -1.32 5.24 -9.51
N TYR A 207 -0.96 6.43 -9.03
CA TYR A 207 0.33 6.62 -8.37
C TYR A 207 0.40 5.84 -7.06
N VAL A 208 1.43 5.01 -6.93
CA VAL A 208 1.72 4.19 -5.73
C VAL A 208 2.98 4.63 -5.02
N ALA A 209 3.83 5.40 -5.69
CA ALA A 209 4.94 6.16 -5.12
C ALA A 209 5.16 7.41 -5.99
N ASP A 210 6.04 8.32 -5.56
CA ASP A 210 6.47 9.42 -6.43
C ASP A 210 7.04 8.85 -7.73
N GLY A 211 6.54 9.32 -8.88
CA GLY A 211 6.99 8.87 -10.20
C GLY A 211 6.71 7.40 -10.57
N VAL A 212 6.06 6.60 -9.72
CA VAL A 212 5.71 5.21 -10.02
C VAL A 212 4.20 4.99 -9.95
N VAL A 213 3.64 4.40 -11.01
CA VAL A 213 2.22 4.07 -11.09
C VAL A 213 1.98 2.56 -11.07
N GLU A 214 0.90 2.11 -10.44
CA GLU A 214 0.30 0.81 -10.73
C GLU A 214 -0.62 0.97 -11.94
N THR A 215 -0.42 0.14 -12.98
CA THR A 215 -1.31 0.11 -14.15
C THR A 215 -2.26 -1.07 -14.06
N GLY A 216 -3.54 -0.78 -13.92
CA GLY A 216 -4.58 -1.77 -13.68
C GLY A 216 -5.96 -1.19 -13.91
N GLY A 217 -6.96 -1.71 -13.21
CA GLY A 217 -8.33 -1.23 -13.36
C GLY A 217 -8.91 -1.46 -14.77
N THR A 218 -8.36 -2.42 -15.51
CA THR A 218 -8.79 -2.72 -16.88
C THR A 218 -10.16 -3.36 -16.86
N VAL A 219 -11.07 -2.87 -17.70
CA VAL A 219 -12.40 -3.45 -17.93
C VAL A 219 -12.74 -3.34 -19.40
N THR A 220 -13.41 -4.36 -19.92
CA THR A 220 -14.02 -4.34 -21.26
C THR A 220 -15.40 -4.96 -21.15
N ASP A 221 -16.42 -4.16 -21.43
CA ASP A 221 -17.81 -4.58 -21.52
C ASP A 221 -17.89 -5.81 -22.44
N PRO A 222 -18.51 -6.94 -22.00
CA PRO A 222 -18.58 -8.17 -22.79
C PRO A 222 -19.05 -7.97 -24.22
N ARG A 223 -19.98 -7.03 -24.46
CA ARG A 223 -20.50 -6.70 -25.79
C ARG A 223 -19.43 -6.15 -26.72
N PHE A 224 -18.35 -5.57 -26.20
CA PHE A 224 -17.30 -4.91 -26.98
C PHE A 224 -15.98 -5.70 -27.03
N ARG A 225 -15.94 -6.92 -26.45
CA ARG A 225 -14.76 -7.79 -26.48
C ARG A 225 -14.43 -8.25 -27.90
N ARG A 226 -13.21 -8.81 -28.07
CA ARG A 226 -12.68 -9.34 -29.36
C ARG A 226 -12.55 -8.30 -30.48
N ARG A 227 -12.52 -7.01 -30.12
CA ARG A 227 -12.33 -5.88 -31.05
C ARG A 227 -10.96 -5.20 -30.95
N GLY A 228 -10.08 -5.68 -30.08
CA GLY A 228 -8.75 -5.08 -29.86
C GLY A 228 -8.74 -3.80 -29.01
N ILE A 229 -9.90 -3.32 -28.54
CA ILE A 229 -10.06 -2.05 -27.83
C ILE A 229 -9.16 -1.95 -26.58
N ALA A 230 -9.09 -3.02 -25.78
CA ALA A 230 -8.24 -3.03 -24.59
C ALA A 230 -6.75 -2.81 -24.94
N ASN A 231 -6.25 -3.44 -26.01
CA ASN A 231 -4.86 -3.27 -26.44
C ASN A 231 -4.60 -1.81 -26.86
N GLU A 232 -5.50 -1.22 -27.64
CA GLU A 232 -5.39 0.18 -28.07
C GLU A 232 -5.41 1.16 -26.89
N LEU A 233 -6.27 0.91 -25.88
CA LEU A 233 -6.26 1.68 -24.64
C LEU A 233 -4.94 1.54 -23.87
N GLY A 234 -4.39 0.32 -23.79
CA GLY A 234 -3.12 0.04 -23.11
C GLY A 234 -1.94 0.73 -23.76
N GLU A 235 -1.84 0.69 -25.10
CA GLU A 235 -0.81 1.38 -25.88
C GLU A 235 -0.87 2.90 -25.68
N ARG A 236 -2.08 3.47 -25.73
CA ARG A 236 -2.29 4.91 -25.48
C ARG A 236 -1.95 5.32 -24.06
N LEU A 237 -2.36 4.53 -23.07
CA LEU A 237 -2.03 4.80 -21.68
C LEU A 237 -0.52 4.75 -21.47
N LEU A 238 0.16 3.74 -22.01
CA LEU A 238 1.62 3.61 -21.92
C LEU A 238 2.33 4.83 -22.51
N GLN A 239 1.97 5.25 -23.72
CA GLN A 239 2.56 6.44 -24.35
C GLN A 239 2.32 7.70 -23.51
N ARG A 240 1.11 7.86 -22.97
CA ARG A 240 0.80 8.99 -22.10
C ARG A 240 1.64 9.01 -20.82
N LEU A 241 1.84 7.86 -20.17
CA LEU A 241 2.67 7.78 -18.97
C LEU A 241 4.12 8.18 -19.27
N ILE A 242 4.64 7.81 -20.43
CA ILE A 242 5.97 8.23 -20.91
C ILE A 242 6.00 9.73 -21.15
N ASP A 243 5.01 10.28 -21.85
CA ASP A 243 4.92 11.72 -22.17
C ASP A 243 4.78 12.58 -20.90
N ASP A 244 4.06 12.07 -19.89
CA ASP A 244 3.85 12.72 -18.60
C ASP A 244 5.08 12.59 -17.67
N GLY A 245 6.15 11.90 -18.10
CA GLY A 245 7.40 11.76 -17.36
C GLY A 245 7.34 10.79 -16.17
N VAL A 246 6.38 9.87 -16.16
CA VAL A 246 6.30 8.81 -15.15
C VAL A 246 7.55 7.93 -15.26
N ARG A 247 8.23 7.69 -14.13
CA ARG A 247 9.52 6.97 -14.12
C ARG A 247 9.35 5.47 -14.33
N GLY A 248 8.36 4.88 -13.66
CA GLY A 248 8.13 3.45 -13.70
C GLY A 248 6.66 3.06 -13.62
N ARG A 249 6.36 1.87 -14.11
CA ARG A 249 5.06 1.22 -13.90
C ARG A 249 5.22 -0.12 -13.20
N MET A 250 4.32 -0.36 -12.27
CA MET A 250 4.13 -1.62 -11.58
C MET A 250 2.84 -2.28 -12.06
N ARG A 251 2.82 -3.62 -12.03
CA ARG A 251 1.61 -4.43 -12.12
C ARG A 251 1.66 -5.53 -11.07
N GLU A 252 0.49 -5.95 -10.60
CA GLU A 252 0.35 -7.06 -9.66
C GLU A 252 -0.47 -8.22 -10.27
N PRO A 253 0.02 -8.93 -11.31
CA PRO A 253 -0.70 -10.09 -11.83
C PRO A 253 -0.89 -11.16 -10.74
N VAL A 254 -2.11 -11.69 -10.65
CA VAL A 254 -2.41 -12.81 -9.75
C VAL A 254 -1.59 -14.04 -10.09
N LEU A 255 -1.30 -14.85 -9.07
CA LEU A 255 -0.64 -16.14 -9.25
C LEU A 255 -1.58 -17.28 -9.66
N THR A 256 -2.90 -17.08 -9.72
CA THR A 256 -3.83 -18.17 -10.11
C THR A 256 -3.89 -18.45 -11.61
N HIS A 257 -3.30 -17.59 -12.44
CA HIS A 257 -3.16 -17.81 -13.88
C HIS A 257 -1.96 -17.03 -14.44
N SER A 258 -1.39 -17.51 -15.56
CA SER A 258 -0.21 -16.91 -16.17
C SER A 258 -0.52 -15.82 -17.22
N ALA A 259 -1.78 -15.60 -17.58
CA ALA A 259 -2.14 -14.74 -18.71
C ALA A 259 -1.68 -13.27 -18.54
N THR A 260 -2.00 -12.64 -17.41
CA THR A 260 -1.64 -11.24 -17.10
C THR A 260 -0.15 -11.09 -16.78
N GLN A 261 0.47 -12.12 -16.19
CA GLN A 261 1.93 -12.21 -16.05
C GLN A 261 2.62 -12.18 -17.42
N GLY A 262 2.17 -13.01 -18.36
CA GLY A 262 2.73 -13.07 -19.72
C GLY A 262 2.48 -11.81 -20.54
N ILE A 263 1.37 -11.11 -20.32
CA ILE A 263 1.12 -9.79 -20.91
C ILE A 263 2.16 -8.78 -20.40
N ALA A 264 2.37 -8.69 -19.08
CA ALA A 264 3.35 -7.77 -18.51
C ALA A 264 4.77 -8.01 -19.07
N LEU A 265 5.20 -9.27 -19.16
CA LEU A 265 6.50 -9.64 -19.73
C LEU A 265 6.63 -9.24 -21.21
N ARG A 266 5.59 -9.45 -22.03
CA ARG A 266 5.61 -9.06 -23.45
C ARG A 266 5.65 -7.54 -23.65
N GLU A 267 5.12 -6.78 -22.71
CA GLU A 267 5.17 -5.32 -22.72
C GLU A 267 6.48 -4.76 -22.10
N GLY A 268 7.48 -5.61 -21.84
CA GLY A 268 8.80 -5.18 -21.36
C GLY A 268 8.89 -4.94 -19.86
N ALA A 269 7.94 -5.43 -19.06
CA ALA A 269 8.11 -5.50 -17.61
C ALA A 269 8.96 -6.71 -17.22
N HIS A 270 9.70 -6.59 -16.12
CA HIS A 270 10.47 -7.66 -15.50
C HIS A 270 9.83 -8.05 -14.17
N LEU A 271 10.02 -9.31 -13.76
CA LEU A 271 9.65 -9.72 -12.40
C LEU A 271 10.49 -8.92 -11.40
N ALA A 272 9.83 -8.26 -10.47
CA ALA A 272 10.43 -7.46 -9.40
C ALA A 272 10.24 -8.09 -8.02
N GLY A 273 9.29 -9.03 -7.87
CA GLY A 273 8.99 -9.68 -6.60
C GLY A 273 7.72 -10.52 -6.63
N VAL A 274 7.31 -10.99 -5.46
CA VAL A 274 6.05 -11.69 -5.21
C VAL A 274 5.50 -11.26 -3.86
N TYR A 275 4.27 -10.76 -3.85
CA TYR A 275 3.52 -10.51 -2.62
C TYR A 275 2.65 -11.72 -2.28
N LEU A 276 2.95 -12.36 -1.15
CA LEU A 276 2.25 -13.55 -0.69
C LEU A 276 1.09 -13.16 0.23
N ASN A 277 -0.09 -13.76 0.02
CA ASN A 277 -1.32 -13.49 0.78
C ASN A 277 -1.66 -11.99 0.89
N ALA A 278 -1.29 -11.22 -0.14
CA ALA A 278 -1.24 -9.76 -0.15
C ALA A 278 -2.58 -9.09 0.18
N VAL A 279 -3.69 -9.60 -0.37
CA VAL A 279 -5.04 -9.06 -0.13
C VAL A 279 -5.99 -10.13 0.36
N VAL A 280 -7.10 -9.70 0.96
CA VAL A 280 -8.21 -10.60 1.34
C VAL A 280 -8.67 -11.42 0.13
N PRO A 281 -9.36 -12.56 0.33
CA PRO A 281 -9.80 -13.37 -0.80
C PRO A 281 -10.63 -12.52 -1.79
N ILE A 282 -10.35 -12.68 -3.08
CA ILE A 282 -10.98 -11.91 -4.17
C ILE A 282 -11.77 -12.83 -5.09
N GLN A 283 -12.79 -12.29 -5.74
CA GLN A 283 -13.51 -12.98 -6.80
C GLN A 283 -12.82 -12.76 -8.15
N GLN A 284 -12.71 -13.81 -8.95
CA GLN A 284 -11.96 -13.80 -10.22
C GLN A 284 -12.87 -14.04 -11.42
N VAL A 285 -13.63 -13.00 -11.80
CA VAL A 285 -14.53 -13.05 -12.97
C VAL A 285 -13.74 -13.07 -14.27
N GLY A 286 -14.11 -13.97 -15.18
CA GLY A 286 -13.46 -14.16 -16.48
C GLY A 286 -12.09 -14.86 -16.39
N ILE A 287 -11.80 -15.49 -15.25
CA ILE A 287 -10.57 -16.28 -15.03
C ILE A 287 -10.93 -17.68 -14.53
N THR A 288 -11.51 -17.75 -13.32
CA THR A 288 -12.00 -19.00 -12.71
C THR A 288 -13.48 -18.93 -12.31
N ASP A 289 -14.09 -17.74 -12.41
CA ASP A 289 -15.47 -17.41 -12.03
C ASP A 289 -15.85 -17.78 -10.59
N GLY A 290 -14.83 -17.95 -9.73
CA GLY A 290 -14.96 -18.31 -8.32
C GLY A 290 -14.42 -17.24 -7.38
N MET A 291 -14.88 -17.30 -6.14
CA MET A 291 -14.25 -16.63 -5.01
C MET A 291 -13.03 -17.45 -4.59
N LEU A 292 -11.89 -16.81 -4.38
CA LEU A 292 -10.77 -17.50 -3.76
C LEU A 292 -11.13 -17.91 -2.33
N GLU A 293 -10.71 -19.10 -1.91
CA GLU A 293 -10.87 -19.55 -0.53
C GLU A 293 -9.87 -18.85 0.41
N ASN A 294 -8.67 -18.59 -0.12
CA ASN A 294 -7.54 -18.00 0.60
C ASN A 294 -7.21 -16.59 0.08
N ARG A 295 -6.39 -15.88 0.86
CA ARG A 295 -5.84 -14.57 0.49
C ARG A 295 -5.09 -14.65 -0.84
N ALA A 296 -5.22 -13.64 -1.69
CA ALA A 296 -4.62 -13.69 -3.02
C ALA A 296 -3.13 -13.35 -2.97
N SER A 297 -2.33 -14.04 -3.80
CA SER A 297 -0.91 -13.74 -4.00
C SER A 297 -0.67 -13.23 -5.42
N PHE A 298 0.28 -12.31 -5.57
CA PHE A 298 0.58 -11.63 -6.83
C PHE A 298 2.06 -11.70 -7.14
N THR A 299 2.40 -11.91 -8.41
CA THR A 299 3.70 -11.44 -8.91
C THR A 299 3.72 -9.92 -8.90
N VAL A 300 4.87 -9.33 -8.66
CA VAL A 300 5.11 -7.90 -8.84
C VAL A 300 5.95 -7.73 -10.09
N MET A 301 5.41 -7.06 -11.09
CA MET A 301 6.08 -6.80 -12.37
C MET A 301 6.40 -5.31 -12.47
N TYR A 302 7.63 -4.96 -12.84
CA TYR A 302 8.08 -3.58 -12.98
C TYR A 302 8.66 -3.31 -14.37
N GLY A 303 8.27 -2.20 -14.97
CA GLY A 303 8.85 -1.70 -16.22
C GLY A 303 9.27 -0.25 -16.08
N PRO A 304 10.56 0.11 -16.28
CA PRO A 304 10.95 1.51 -16.39
C PRO A 304 10.32 2.12 -17.64
N LEU A 305 9.82 3.35 -17.51
CA LEU A 305 9.20 4.10 -18.61
C LEU A 305 10.11 5.20 -19.15
N VAL A 306 11.14 5.56 -18.38
CA VAL A 306 12.23 6.45 -18.77
C VAL A 306 13.57 5.76 -18.50
N PRO A 307 14.67 6.18 -19.15
CA PRO A 307 15.99 5.67 -18.83
C PRO A 307 16.32 5.81 -17.34
N MET A 308 16.79 4.72 -16.74
CA MET A 308 17.13 4.70 -15.31
C MET A 308 18.51 5.29 -15.07
N GLU A 309 18.66 6.11 -14.04
CA GLU A 309 19.96 6.57 -13.57
C GLU A 309 20.71 5.43 -12.86
N PRO A 310 22.04 5.29 -13.02
CA PRO A 310 22.82 4.29 -12.30
C PRO A 310 22.74 4.45 -10.77
N ALA A 311 22.60 3.35 -10.04
CA ALA A 311 22.54 3.36 -8.59
C ALA A 311 23.23 2.14 -7.95
N THR A 312 23.70 2.29 -6.71
CA THR A 312 24.26 1.20 -5.91
C THR A 312 23.22 0.68 -4.91
N LEU A 313 23.03 -0.63 -4.90
CA LEU A 313 22.17 -1.37 -3.99
C LEU A 313 22.98 -1.89 -2.79
N TRP A 314 22.60 -1.47 -1.59
CA TRP A 314 23.18 -1.90 -0.32
C TRP A 314 22.24 -2.89 0.37
N VAL A 315 22.28 -4.13 -0.12
CA VAL A 315 21.34 -5.18 0.27
C VAL A 315 21.87 -5.97 1.46
N PRO A 316 21.05 -6.28 2.48
CA PRO A 316 21.46 -7.19 3.54
C PRO A 316 21.77 -8.59 2.98
N PRO A 317 22.87 -9.25 3.41
CA PRO A 317 23.29 -10.55 2.89
C PRO A 317 22.20 -11.64 2.84
N PRO A 318 21.27 -11.75 3.82
CA PRO A 318 20.18 -12.74 3.76
C PRO A 318 19.25 -12.62 2.54
N TYR A 319 19.18 -11.44 1.92
CA TYR A 319 18.28 -11.16 0.79
C TYR A 319 19.01 -10.99 -0.54
N GLU A 320 20.35 -10.87 -0.52
CA GLU A 320 21.14 -10.51 -1.71
C GLU A 320 20.96 -11.49 -2.87
N ALA A 321 20.87 -12.80 -2.59
CA ALA A 321 20.68 -13.81 -3.63
C ALA A 321 19.35 -13.63 -4.40
N LEU A 322 18.26 -13.26 -3.69
CA LEU A 322 16.96 -12.98 -4.29
C LEU A 322 16.96 -11.64 -5.04
N VAL A 323 17.61 -10.60 -4.51
CA VAL A 323 17.76 -9.33 -5.25
C VAL A 323 18.57 -9.57 -6.54
N ARG A 324 19.62 -10.38 -6.49
CA ARG A 324 20.41 -10.71 -7.69
C ARG A 324 19.59 -11.48 -8.72
N SER A 325 18.70 -12.39 -8.31
CA SER A 325 17.84 -13.09 -9.28
C SER A 325 16.86 -12.13 -9.97
N ILE A 326 16.43 -11.06 -9.30
CA ILE A 326 15.62 -9.99 -9.90
C ILE A 326 16.42 -9.11 -10.86
N VAL A 327 17.62 -8.65 -10.46
CA VAL A 327 18.37 -7.63 -11.22
C VAL A 327 19.12 -8.23 -12.41
N THR A 328 19.74 -9.40 -12.26
CA THR A 328 20.63 -10.01 -13.27
C THR A 328 19.98 -10.21 -14.66
N PRO A 329 18.69 -10.58 -14.78
CA PRO A 329 18.01 -10.73 -16.07
C PRO A 329 17.59 -9.41 -16.73
N THR A 330 17.87 -8.26 -16.12
CA THR A 330 17.46 -6.93 -16.57
C THR A 330 18.65 -6.15 -17.11
N ASP A 331 18.37 -5.03 -17.77
CA ASP A 331 19.35 -4.01 -18.14
C ASP A 331 19.42 -2.86 -17.14
N TRP A 332 18.81 -3.01 -15.95
CA TRP A 332 18.79 -1.96 -14.94
C TRP A 332 20.22 -1.64 -14.48
N PRO A 333 20.64 -0.36 -14.50
CA PRO A 333 22.00 0.01 -14.13
C PRO A 333 22.15 0.01 -12.61
N ARG A 334 22.21 -1.19 -12.04
CA ARG A 334 22.26 -1.43 -10.59
C ARG A 334 23.51 -2.24 -10.22
N GLU A 335 24.37 -1.64 -9.42
CA GLU A 335 25.55 -2.28 -8.87
C GLU A 335 25.34 -2.67 -7.41
N PHE A 336 26.01 -3.70 -6.93
CA PHE A 336 25.88 -4.16 -5.54
C PHE A 336 27.03 -3.61 -4.69
N GLY A 337 26.68 -2.84 -3.67
CA GLY A 337 27.60 -2.45 -2.61
C GLY A 337 27.93 -3.65 -1.71
N SER A 338 29.07 -3.61 -1.02
CA SER A 338 29.46 -4.66 -0.06
C SER A 338 29.26 -4.20 1.37
N ALA A 339 28.69 -5.06 2.22
CA ALA A 339 28.57 -4.79 3.64
C ALA A 339 29.97 -4.52 4.24
N ARG A 340 30.14 -3.38 4.90
CA ARG A 340 31.37 -3.02 5.62
C ARG A 340 31.02 -2.71 7.07
N ALA A 341 31.84 -3.21 8.01
CA ALA A 341 31.56 -3.13 9.45
C ALA A 341 31.57 -1.71 10.05
N ALA A 342 32.05 -0.69 9.34
CA ALA A 342 32.24 0.67 9.85
C ALA A 342 31.59 1.71 8.94
N GLN A 343 30.30 1.56 8.66
CA GLN A 343 29.56 2.54 7.88
C GLN A 343 28.96 3.59 8.83
N SER A 344 29.23 4.87 8.57
CA SER A 344 28.64 5.95 9.36
C SER A 344 27.13 5.93 9.18
N CYS A 345 26.39 5.86 10.28
CA CYS A 345 24.95 6.06 10.32
C CYS A 345 24.55 6.75 11.63
N PRO A 346 23.33 7.31 11.72
CA PRO A 346 22.81 7.83 12.98
C PRO A 346 22.53 6.71 13.99
N ASP A 347 22.45 7.04 15.28
CA ASP A 347 22.10 6.08 16.33
C ASP A 347 20.66 5.52 16.14
N ALA A 348 19.76 6.36 15.65
CA ALA A 348 18.33 6.07 15.53
C ALA A 348 17.86 6.04 14.08
N SER A 349 17.08 5.02 13.73
CA SER A 349 16.36 4.90 12.47
C SER A 349 15.13 5.80 12.48
N VAL A 350 14.81 6.36 11.31
CA VAL A 350 13.56 7.09 11.10
C VAL A 350 12.61 6.16 10.36
N VAL A 351 11.49 5.85 11.02
CA VAL A 351 10.50 4.90 10.55
C VAL A 351 9.11 5.52 10.61
N GLY A 352 8.28 5.19 9.63
CA GLY A 352 6.86 5.50 9.64
C GLY A 352 6.05 4.26 9.33
N SER A 353 4.79 4.23 9.73
CA SER A 353 3.91 3.13 9.37
C SER A 353 2.46 3.55 9.17
N SER A 354 1.76 2.74 8.39
CA SER A 354 0.33 2.86 8.08
C SER A 354 -0.36 1.50 8.18
N TYR A 355 -1.68 1.52 8.31
CA TYR A 355 -2.49 0.31 8.40
C TYR A 355 -3.76 0.40 7.55
N ASP A 356 -3.90 -0.54 6.60
CA ASP A 356 -5.12 -0.78 5.83
C ASP A 356 -5.96 -1.85 6.54
N ALA A 357 -7.09 -1.42 7.10
CA ALA A 357 -8.02 -2.30 7.82
C ALA A 357 -8.72 -3.31 6.92
N PHE A 358 -9.06 -2.90 5.69
CA PHE A 358 -9.83 -3.71 4.76
C PHE A 358 -9.01 -4.92 4.33
N ASN A 359 -7.76 -4.69 3.93
CA ASN A 359 -6.86 -5.78 3.60
C ASN A 359 -6.17 -6.38 4.83
N ARG A 360 -6.20 -5.73 5.99
CA ARG A 360 -5.43 -6.11 7.19
C ARG A 360 -3.93 -6.13 6.89
N VAL A 361 -3.46 -5.10 6.20
CA VAL A 361 -2.08 -4.96 5.74
C VAL A 361 -1.44 -3.76 6.43
N GLY A 362 -0.32 -3.99 7.13
CA GLY A 362 0.54 -2.93 7.63
C GLY A 362 1.63 -2.59 6.62
N ILE A 363 2.01 -1.33 6.53
CA ILE A 363 3.19 -0.88 5.76
C ILE A 363 4.11 -0.15 6.73
N ILE A 364 5.39 -0.50 6.72
CA ILE A 364 6.47 0.18 7.43
C ILE A 364 7.40 0.77 6.38
N GLU A 365 7.60 2.08 6.41
CA GLU A 365 8.57 2.79 5.59
C GLU A 365 9.77 3.14 6.47
N VAL A 366 10.96 2.67 6.08
CA VAL A 366 12.22 3.09 6.72
C VAL A 366 12.81 4.24 5.92
N PHE A 367 12.76 5.45 6.45
CA PHE A 367 13.30 6.64 5.78
C PHE A 367 14.80 6.80 6.02
N THR A 368 15.29 6.41 7.20
CA THR A 368 16.71 6.49 7.57
C THR A 368 17.11 5.25 8.33
N VAL A 369 18.21 4.64 7.92
CA VAL A 369 18.82 3.50 8.60
C VAL A 369 19.77 4.02 9.67
N GLY A 370 19.47 3.70 10.93
CA GLY A 370 20.35 3.92 12.07
C GLY A 370 20.70 2.62 12.80
N ASP A 371 21.60 2.70 13.78
CA ASP A 371 22.14 1.53 14.50
C ASP A 371 21.06 0.66 15.15
N ASN A 372 19.93 1.24 15.55
CA ASN A 372 18.79 0.53 16.13
C ASN A 372 17.79 -0.06 15.11
N LEU A 373 18.13 -0.15 13.82
CA LEU A 373 17.20 -0.56 12.74
C LEU A 373 16.36 -1.79 13.08
N THR A 374 17.00 -2.86 13.55
CA THR A 374 16.30 -4.12 13.84
C THR A 374 15.27 -3.94 14.96
N ASP A 375 15.63 -3.20 16.02
CA ASP A 375 14.73 -2.94 17.15
C ASP A 375 13.55 -2.06 16.72
N ALA A 376 13.82 -0.98 15.97
CA ALA A 376 12.79 -0.07 15.48
C ALA A 376 11.77 -0.78 14.57
N VAL A 377 12.23 -1.70 13.73
CA VAL A 377 11.35 -2.53 12.88
C VAL A 377 10.59 -3.56 13.72
N ASP A 378 11.21 -4.22 14.71
CA ASP A 378 10.52 -5.22 15.56
C ASP A 378 9.40 -4.58 16.40
N ASP A 379 9.65 -3.40 16.98
CA ASP A 379 8.67 -2.65 17.75
C ASP A 379 7.44 -2.31 16.87
N THR A 380 7.70 -1.80 15.66
CA THR A 380 6.64 -1.41 14.72
C THR A 380 5.89 -2.62 14.16
N VAL A 381 6.58 -3.73 13.87
CA VAL A 381 5.94 -5.01 13.49
C VAL A 381 5.06 -5.52 14.63
N THR A 382 5.54 -5.45 15.87
CA THR A 382 4.78 -5.89 17.04
C THR A 382 3.51 -5.05 17.24
N GLN A 383 3.60 -3.74 17.04
CA GLN A 383 2.47 -2.83 17.08
C GLN A 383 1.42 -3.15 16.02
N LEU A 384 1.81 -3.30 14.75
CA LEU A 384 0.89 -3.61 13.65
C LEU A 384 0.24 -5.00 13.82
N ARG A 385 0.99 -5.98 14.34
CA ARG A 385 0.45 -7.30 14.68
C ARG A 385 -0.62 -7.22 15.76
N ALA A 386 -0.40 -6.41 16.79
CA ALA A 386 -1.38 -6.15 17.84
C ALA A 386 -2.62 -5.42 17.28
N GLY A 387 -2.45 -4.57 16.27
CA GLY A 387 -3.52 -3.93 15.51
C GLY A 387 -4.28 -4.84 14.54
N GLY A 388 -3.90 -6.11 14.44
CA GLY A 388 -4.60 -7.10 13.63
C GLY A 388 -4.03 -7.33 12.23
N ALA A 389 -2.87 -6.79 11.88
CA ALA A 389 -2.26 -7.06 10.58
C ALA A 389 -2.06 -8.56 10.33
N ASP A 390 -2.49 -9.03 9.17
CA ASP A 390 -2.25 -10.40 8.68
C ASP A 390 -1.00 -10.46 7.80
N VAL A 391 -0.67 -9.34 7.15
CA VAL A 391 0.55 -9.13 6.37
C VAL A 391 1.14 -7.78 6.76
N ILE A 392 2.46 -7.70 6.90
CA ILE A 392 3.17 -6.42 7.08
C ILE A 392 4.26 -6.33 6.03
N ARG A 393 4.29 -5.26 5.25
CA ARG A 393 5.36 -4.98 4.29
C ARG A 393 6.31 -3.95 4.88
N VAL A 394 7.62 -4.17 4.74
CA VAL A 394 8.66 -3.26 5.20
C VAL A 394 9.45 -2.79 3.98
N HIS A 395 9.43 -1.49 3.71
CA HIS A 395 10.19 -0.87 2.64
C HIS A 395 11.50 -0.33 3.21
N LEU A 396 12.61 -0.80 2.64
CA LEU A 396 13.97 -0.48 3.08
C LEU A 396 14.69 0.32 1.99
N PRO A 397 15.39 1.41 2.36
CA PRO A 397 16.07 2.29 1.41
C PRO A 397 17.42 1.69 1.02
N VAL A 398 17.47 0.96 -0.10
CA VAL A 398 18.70 0.26 -0.54
C VAL A 398 19.79 1.19 -1.04
N ASN A 399 19.51 2.47 -1.18
CA ASN A 399 20.49 3.52 -1.45
C ASN A 399 21.29 3.91 -0.18
N GLN A 400 20.91 3.43 1.01
CA GLN A 400 21.61 3.74 2.26
C GLN A 400 22.61 2.65 2.64
N PRO A 401 23.92 2.96 2.66
CA PRO A 401 24.93 1.92 2.78
C PRO A 401 24.86 1.07 4.05
N ALA A 402 24.52 1.68 5.19
CA ALA A 402 24.40 1.01 6.48
C ALA A 402 23.36 -0.13 6.50
N LEU A 403 22.40 -0.14 5.56
CA LEU A 403 21.40 -1.20 5.43
C LEU A 403 22.04 -2.58 5.24
N ALA A 404 23.12 -2.66 4.46
CA ALA A 404 23.78 -3.92 4.13
C ALA A 404 24.29 -4.65 5.39
N SER A 405 24.77 -3.92 6.40
CA SER A 405 25.21 -4.49 7.68
C SER A 405 24.07 -4.60 8.70
N LEU A 406 23.29 -3.54 8.88
CA LEU A 406 22.32 -3.45 9.98
C LEU A 406 21.02 -4.21 9.69
N GLY A 407 20.71 -4.47 8.43
CA GLY A 407 19.55 -5.28 8.03
C GLY A 407 19.75 -6.79 8.17
N ALA A 408 20.94 -7.26 8.57
CA ALA A 408 21.23 -8.69 8.67
C ALA A 408 20.38 -9.42 9.73
N GLY A 409 19.84 -8.70 10.72
CA GLY A 409 18.99 -9.23 11.78
C GLY A 409 17.50 -9.40 11.41
N LEU A 410 17.05 -8.79 10.31
CA LEU A 410 15.63 -8.75 9.93
C LEU A 410 14.96 -10.13 9.73
N PRO A 411 15.65 -11.17 9.21
CA PRO A 411 15.06 -12.51 9.13
C PRO A 411 14.60 -13.06 10.49
N ALA A 412 15.27 -12.70 11.59
CA ALA A 412 14.90 -13.16 12.94
C ALA A 412 13.54 -12.62 13.40
N LEU A 413 13.05 -11.54 12.77
CA LEU A 413 11.72 -10.97 13.00
C LEU A 413 10.63 -11.72 12.21
N GLY A 414 11.02 -12.66 11.35
CA GLY A 414 10.12 -13.37 10.42
C GLY A 414 9.84 -12.57 9.14
N LEU A 415 10.74 -11.67 8.75
CA LEU A 415 10.66 -10.89 7.52
C LEU A 415 11.36 -11.63 6.37
N SER A 416 10.59 -12.05 5.36
CA SER A 416 11.12 -12.61 4.10
C SER A 416 11.17 -11.56 3.01
N PHE A 417 11.97 -11.80 1.98
CA PHE A 417 11.96 -11.01 0.76
C PHE A 417 10.57 -11.04 0.12
N ALA A 418 10.14 -9.90 -0.42
CA ALA A 418 8.91 -9.77 -1.18
C ALA A 418 9.14 -9.08 -2.52
N GLY A 419 10.13 -8.18 -2.65
CA GLY A 419 10.50 -7.59 -3.93
C GLY A 419 11.62 -6.56 -3.85
N LEU A 420 12.07 -6.13 -5.03
CA LEU A 420 12.91 -4.95 -5.24
C LEU A 420 12.22 -4.08 -6.29
N LEU A 421 11.78 -2.88 -5.90
CA LEU A 421 11.15 -1.94 -6.82
C LEU A 421 12.03 -0.70 -7.02
N PRO A 422 12.49 -0.44 -8.26
CA PRO A 422 13.20 0.79 -8.57
C PRO A 422 12.34 2.04 -8.43
N ASP A 423 12.93 3.13 -7.93
CA ASP A 423 12.30 4.45 -7.70
C ASP A 423 11.02 4.45 -6.84
N PHE A 424 10.74 3.36 -6.13
CA PHE A 424 9.50 3.19 -5.35
C PHE A 424 9.59 3.72 -3.92
N GLY A 425 10.80 3.73 -3.33
CA GLY A 425 11.04 4.29 -2.01
C GLY A 425 11.11 5.82 -2.07
N THR A 426 10.92 6.45 -0.92
CA THR A 426 10.93 7.92 -0.78
C THR A 426 12.19 8.58 -1.39
N PHE A 427 13.33 7.88 -1.35
CA PHE A 427 14.62 8.38 -1.84
C PHE A 427 15.31 7.46 -2.86
N GLY A 428 14.54 6.66 -3.63
CA GLY A 428 15.08 5.80 -4.69
C GLY A 428 14.49 4.39 -4.66
N ASP A 429 15.32 3.38 -4.96
CA ASP A 429 14.90 1.99 -4.95
C ASP A 429 14.48 1.51 -3.55
N ALA A 430 13.49 0.61 -3.50
CA ALA A 430 13.01 -0.01 -2.26
C ALA A 430 13.22 -1.54 -2.28
N LEU A 431 13.90 -2.06 -1.26
CA LEU A 431 13.82 -3.47 -0.91
C LEU A 431 12.58 -3.68 -0.06
N ILE A 432 11.71 -4.57 -0.50
CA ILE A 432 10.45 -4.87 0.16
C ILE A 432 10.57 -6.22 0.82
N LEU A 433 10.40 -6.23 2.14
CA LEU A 433 10.25 -7.43 2.94
C LEU A 433 8.78 -7.61 3.34
N GLN A 434 8.40 -8.83 3.70
CA GLN A 434 7.07 -9.14 4.20
C GLN A 434 7.13 -10.04 5.44
N TRP A 435 6.27 -9.74 6.42
CA TRP A 435 5.91 -10.64 7.50
C TRP A 435 4.50 -11.19 7.22
N LEU A 436 4.30 -12.48 7.46
CA LEU A 436 3.03 -13.17 7.29
C LEU A 436 2.55 -13.72 8.63
N ARG A 437 1.25 -13.57 8.92
CA ARG A 437 0.62 -14.22 10.08
C ARG A 437 0.73 -15.74 9.98
N ASP A 438 0.46 -16.26 8.78
CA ASP A 438 0.66 -17.66 8.45
C ASP A 438 1.75 -17.76 7.37
N PRO A 439 2.93 -18.28 7.71
CA PRO A 439 4.02 -18.43 6.75
C PRO A 439 3.88 -19.66 5.85
N ASP A 440 2.91 -20.56 6.09
CA ASP A 440 2.62 -21.69 5.21
C ASP A 440 1.61 -21.25 4.13
N VAL A 441 2.14 -20.82 2.99
CA VAL A 441 1.33 -20.31 1.87
C VAL A 441 0.86 -21.46 1.00
N ASP A 442 -0.45 -21.54 0.74
CA ASP A 442 -1.01 -22.48 -0.21
C ASP A 442 -0.64 -22.09 -1.65
N THR A 443 0.30 -22.83 -2.24
CA THR A 443 0.77 -22.64 -3.61
C THR A 443 0.10 -23.59 -4.61
N SER A 444 -0.89 -24.39 -4.19
CA SER A 444 -1.48 -25.45 -5.05
C SER A 444 -2.14 -24.90 -6.31
N ILE A 445 -2.60 -23.64 -6.26
CA ILE A 445 -3.24 -22.92 -7.36
C ILE A 445 -2.29 -21.99 -8.12
N PHE A 446 -0.99 -21.96 -7.78
CA PHE A 446 -0.05 -21.05 -8.42
C PHE A 446 0.31 -21.52 -9.84
N VAL A 447 0.23 -20.60 -10.79
CA VAL A 447 0.52 -20.79 -12.21
C VAL A 447 1.45 -19.68 -12.67
N TYR A 448 2.55 -20.05 -13.30
CA TYR A 448 3.64 -19.13 -13.64
C TYR A 448 3.79 -18.95 -15.15
N ALA A 449 4.08 -17.73 -15.60
CA ALA A 449 4.28 -17.44 -17.01
C ALA A 449 5.64 -17.87 -17.59
N SER A 450 6.64 -18.13 -16.73
CA SER A 450 7.96 -18.59 -17.16
C SER A 450 8.66 -19.36 -16.04
N ASP A 451 9.72 -20.10 -16.39
CA ASP A 451 10.58 -20.77 -15.41
C ASP A 451 11.21 -19.77 -14.43
N HIS A 452 11.65 -18.60 -14.93
CA HIS A 452 12.20 -17.56 -14.05
C HIS A 452 11.19 -17.07 -13.00
N VAL A 453 9.92 -16.88 -13.40
CA VAL A 453 8.86 -16.49 -12.46
C VAL A 453 8.61 -17.58 -11.42
N ARG A 454 8.55 -18.85 -11.85
CA ARG A 454 8.40 -19.99 -10.94
C ARG A 454 9.56 -20.04 -9.93
N ASP A 455 10.79 -20.03 -10.42
CA ASP A 455 11.99 -20.27 -9.60
C ASP A 455 12.16 -19.16 -8.53
N VAL A 456 11.87 -17.90 -8.89
CA VAL A 456 11.89 -16.78 -7.92
C VAL A 456 10.73 -16.91 -6.94
N ALA A 457 9.51 -17.19 -7.40
CA ALA A 457 8.34 -17.32 -6.52
C ALA A 457 8.52 -18.46 -5.51
N GLU A 458 8.99 -19.63 -5.94
CA GLU A 458 9.27 -20.77 -5.06
C GLU A 458 10.36 -20.44 -4.04
N ALA A 459 11.42 -19.71 -4.43
CA ALA A 459 12.46 -19.28 -3.50
C ALA A 459 11.93 -18.28 -2.45
N ILE A 460 11.03 -17.37 -2.82
CA ILE A 460 10.36 -16.43 -1.91
C ILE A 460 9.47 -17.19 -0.93
N VAL A 461 8.65 -18.13 -1.41
CA VAL A 461 7.79 -18.98 -0.55
C VAL A 461 8.64 -19.79 0.43
N ALA A 462 9.71 -20.41 -0.05
CA ALA A 462 10.62 -21.17 0.80
C ALA A 462 11.26 -20.30 1.90
N GLN A 463 11.70 -19.09 1.54
CA GLN A 463 12.25 -18.15 2.53
C GLN A 463 11.18 -17.69 3.52
N ALA A 464 9.97 -17.37 3.08
CA ALA A 464 8.85 -16.97 3.93
C ALA A 464 8.50 -18.03 4.98
N ARG A 465 8.45 -19.30 4.56
CA ARG A 465 8.25 -20.43 5.46
C ARG A 465 9.37 -20.53 6.49
N GLN A 466 10.62 -20.53 6.03
CA GLN A 466 11.79 -20.66 6.90
C GLN A 466 11.85 -19.55 7.97
N VAL A 467 11.82 -18.28 7.56
CA VAL A 467 11.94 -17.16 8.51
C VAL A 467 10.71 -17.05 9.42
N GLY A 468 9.52 -17.41 8.91
CA GLY A 468 8.30 -17.43 9.69
C GLY A 468 8.34 -18.46 10.82
N GLU A 469 8.80 -19.68 10.53
CA GLU A 469 9.00 -20.75 11.52
C GLU A 469 10.06 -20.34 12.57
N ASP A 470 11.20 -19.83 12.13
CA ASP A 470 12.30 -19.38 13.00
C ASP A 470 11.87 -18.22 13.92
N GLY A 471 11.25 -17.18 13.35
CA GLY A 471 10.76 -16.03 14.11
C GLY A 471 9.69 -16.42 15.13
N ASN A 472 8.80 -17.35 14.78
CA ASN A 472 7.81 -17.88 15.72
C ASN A 472 8.46 -18.69 16.86
N MET A 473 9.51 -19.46 16.56
CA MET A 473 10.26 -20.19 17.59
C MET A 473 10.96 -19.24 18.56
N LEU A 474 11.65 -18.22 18.04
CA LEU A 474 12.35 -17.22 18.86
C LEU A 474 11.40 -16.47 19.79
N ARG A 475 10.26 -15.99 19.28
CA ARG A 475 9.23 -15.32 20.09
C ARG A 475 8.66 -16.23 21.18
N ARG A 476 8.36 -17.50 20.86
CA ARG A 476 7.91 -18.48 21.88
C ARG A 476 8.93 -18.68 22.99
N ARG A 477 10.24 -18.74 22.65
CA ARG A 477 11.33 -18.84 23.63
C ARG A 477 11.41 -17.59 24.50
N GLN A 478 11.32 -16.40 23.92
CA GLN A 478 11.33 -15.13 24.66
C GLN A 478 10.14 -14.99 25.59
N ALA A 479 8.92 -15.30 25.13
CA ALA A 479 7.71 -15.28 25.96
C ALA A 479 7.81 -16.28 27.13
N ARG A 480 8.35 -17.48 26.89
CA ARG A 480 8.62 -18.45 27.97
C ARG A 480 9.64 -17.93 28.97
N ARG A 481 10.72 -17.30 28.50
CA ARG A 481 11.76 -16.69 29.35
C ARG A 481 11.19 -15.55 30.20
N GLN A 482 10.40 -14.65 29.62
CA GLN A 482 9.73 -13.56 30.35
C GLN A 482 8.77 -14.10 31.42
N ARG A 483 7.96 -15.13 31.13
CA ARG A 483 7.10 -15.77 32.13
C ARG A 483 7.89 -16.38 33.29
N LEU A 484 9.05 -16.99 32.99
CA LEU A 484 9.92 -17.55 34.03
C LEU A 484 10.54 -16.46 34.91
N PHE A 485 10.96 -15.32 34.33
CA PHE A 485 11.47 -14.19 35.10
C PHE A 485 10.38 -13.50 35.94
N ALA A 486 9.18 -13.33 35.40
CA ALA A 486 8.05 -12.76 36.14
C ALA A 486 7.56 -13.67 37.29
N ALA A 487 7.88 -14.97 37.25
CA ALA A 487 7.56 -15.94 38.29
C ALA A 487 8.63 -16.05 39.40
N LEU A 488 9.76 -15.35 39.29
CA LEU A 488 10.75 -15.27 40.36
C LEU A 488 10.23 -14.31 41.45
N PRO A 489 10.29 -14.67 42.74
CA PRO A 489 9.97 -13.74 43.81
C PRO A 489 10.89 -12.52 43.74
N THR A 490 10.32 -11.32 43.74
CA THR A 490 11.07 -10.07 43.93
C THR A 490 11.81 -10.14 45.26
N ALA A 491 13.14 -10.17 45.20
CA ALA A 491 14.02 -10.22 46.36
C ALA A 491 14.08 -8.87 47.08
#